data_AF-A0A8T7ATB0-F1
#
_entry.id   AF-A0A8T7ATB0-F1
#
_cell.length_a   1.000
_cell.length_b   1.000
_cell.length_c   1.000
_cell.angle_alpha   90.00
_cell.angle_beta   90.00
_cell.angle_gamma   90.00
#
_symmetry.space_group_name_H-M   'P 1'
#
loop_
_entity.id
_entity.type
_entity.pdbx_description
1 polymer ?
#
loop_
_entity_poly.entity_id
_entity_poly.type
_entity_poly.pdbx_seq_one_letter_code
_entity_poly.pdbx_strand_id
1 'polypeptide(L)'
;FRGVVVRWQGEVRAYENVCPHAGHSLNLVPTGFFTPDYTQLICSSHGALFAPDTGVCTGGPCAGDALRALECRVEGDAVVVMAPTAQENSRR
;
A
#
# COMPACT_ATOMS: atom_id res chain seq x y z
N PHE A 1 13.44 -2.78 0.95
CA PHE A 1 11.98 -2.78 1.19
C PHE A 1 11.26 -3.01 -0.14
N ARG A 2 9.99 -3.38 -0.12
CA ARG A 2 9.13 -3.38 -1.31
C ARG A 2 8.02 -2.37 -1.07
N GLY A 3 7.89 -1.38 -1.96
CA GLY A 3 6.87 -0.35 -1.87
C GLY A 3 5.94 -0.37 -3.08
N VAL A 4 4.74 0.17 -2.91
CA VAL A 4 3.83 0.51 -3.99
C VAL A 4 3.52 1.99 -3.91
N VAL A 5 3.53 2.65 -5.08
CA VAL A 5 3.11 4.04 -5.23
C VAL A 5 1.83 4.05 -6.03
N VAL A 6 0.84 4.79 -5.55
CA VAL A 6 -0.46 4.93 -6.21
C VAL A 6 -0.79 6.40 -6.38
N ARG A 7 -1.52 6.71 -7.46
CA ARG A 7 -2.12 8.03 -7.65
C ARG A 7 -3.62 7.89 -7.42
N TRP A 8 -4.14 8.60 -6.43
CA TRP A 8 -5.54 8.57 -6.04
C TRP A 8 -6.09 9.98 -5.97
N GLN A 9 -7.14 10.27 -6.74
CA GLN A 9 -7.78 11.59 -6.81
C GLN A 9 -6.79 12.76 -7.00
N GLY A 10 -5.74 12.55 -7.80
CA GLY A 10 -4.71 13.54 -8.09
C GLY A 10 -3.51 13.50 -7.13
N GLU A 11 -3.65 12.92 -5.95
CA GLU A 11 -2.59 12.83 -4.95
C GLU A 11 -1.76 11.56 -5.10
N VAL A 12 -0.46 11.65 -4.80
CA VAL A 12 0.44 10.49 -4.75
C VAL A 12 0.49 9.97 -3.33
N ARG A 13 0.30 8.66 -3.16
CA ARG A 13 0.45 7.94 -1.90
C ARG A 13 1.44 6.79 -2.09
N ALA A 14 2.19 6.47 -1.04
CA ALA A 14 3.13 5.36 -1.06
C ALA A 14 2.93 4.49 0.20
N TYR A 15 2.98 3.18 0.00
CA TYR A 15 2.81 2.19 1.07
C TYR A 15 3.88 1.11 0.97
N GLU A 16 4.22 0.52 2.11
CA GLU A 16 4.92 -0.77 2.08
C GLU A 16 4.01 -1.84 1.49
N ASN A 17 4.56 -2.62 0.57
CA ASN A 17 3.84 -3.69 -0.12
C ASN A 17 3.81 -4.97 0.75
N VAL A 18 3.17 -4.85 1.92
CA VAL A 18 3.01 -5.90 2.92
C VAL A 18 1.62 -5.78 3.54
N CYS A 19 0.78 -6.79 3.30
CA CYS A 19 -0.56 -6.88 3.87
C CYS A 19 -0.45 -7.22 5.37
N PRO A 20 -1.06 -6.43 6.29
CA PRO A 20 -0.97 -6.65 7.73
C PRO A 20 -1.59 -7.98 8.19
N HIS A 21 -2.49 -8.56 7.40
CA HIS A 21 -3.11 -9.85 7.70
C HIS A 21 -2.10 -11.01 7.85
N ALA A 22 -1.25 -11.23 6.85
CA ALA A 22 -0.36 -12.40 6.80
C ALA A 22 1.05 -12.07 6.30
N GLY A 23 1.40 -10.79 6.17
CA GLY A 23 2.72 -10.35 5.70
C GLY A 23 2.99 -10.57 4.21
N HIS A 24 2.01 -11.03 3.43
CA HIS A 24 2.16 -11.21 1.99
C HIS A 24 2.23 -9.86 1.26
N SER A 25 2.93 -9.83 0.12
CA SER A 25 2.75 -8.70 -0.81
C SER A 25 1.30 -8.61 -1.28
N LEU A 26 0.84 -7.40 -1.53
CA LEU A 26 -0.53 -7.14 -1.99
C LEU A 26 -0.76 -7.77 -3.36
N ASN A 27 0.27 -7.81 -4.21
CA ASN A 27 0.20 -8.33 -5.57
C ASN A 27 0.98 -9.64 -5.73
N LEU A 28 0.44 -10.57 -6.54
CA LEU A 28 1.13 -11.81 -6.94
C LEU A 28 1.82 -11.69 -8.30
N VAL A 29 1.37 -10.74 -9.13
CA VAL A 29 1.95 -10.39 -10.43
C VAL A 29 2.37 -8.91 -10.40
N PRO A 30 3.19 -8.39 -11.34
CA PRO A 30 3.66 -6.99 -11.27
C PRO A 30 2.56 -5.91 -11.28
N THR A 31 1.31 -6.27 -11.60
CA THR A 31 0.12 -5.40 -11.65
C THR A 31 -0.94 -5.87 -10.64
N GLY A 32 -2.13 -5.26 -10.66
CA GLY A 32 -3.29 -5.77 -9.91
C GLY A 32 -3.40 -5.28 -8.46
N PHE A 33 -2.95 -4.05 -8.19
CA PHE A 33 -3.08 -3.43 -6.87
C PHE A 33 -4.47 -2.90 -6.57
N PHE A 34 -5.30 -2.64 -7.59
CA PHE A 34 -6.64 -2.09 -7.44
C PHE A 34 -7.72 -3.17 -7.67
N THR A 35 -8.86 -2.98 -7.02
CA THR A 35 -10.11 -3.64 -7.39
C THR A 35 -10.49 -3.34 -8.85
N PRO A 36 -11.30 -4.17 -9.52
CA PRO A 36 -11.65 -3.97 -10.93
C PRO A 36 -12.33 -2.62 -11.25
N ASP A 37 -13.03 -2.04 -10.28
CA ASP A 37 -13.67 -0.73 -10.37
C ASP A 37 -12.74 0.43 -9.98
N TYR A 38 -11.48 0.14 -9.65
CA TYR A 38 -10.45 1.08 -9.22
C TYR A 38 -10.78 1.89 -7.97
N THR A 39 -11.70 1.44 -7.11
CA THR A 39 -12.08 2.21 -5.92
C THR A 39 -11.21 1.95 -4.70
N GLN A 40 -10.59 0.77 -4.63
CA GLN A 40 -9.82 0.30 -3.47
C GLN A 40 -8.56 -0.42 -3.91
N LEU A 41 -7.54 -0.44 -3.04
CA LEU A 41 -6.42 -1.35 -3.18
C LEU A 41 -6.83 -2.75 -2.72
N ILE A 42 -6.32 -3.80 -3.35
CA ILE A 42 -6.65 -5.19 -3.03
C ILE A 42 -5.38 -6.01 -2.79
N CYS A 43 -5.40 -6.82 -1.72
CA CYS A 43 -4.45 -7.91 -1.55
C CYS A 43 -4.94 -9.14 -2.33
N SER A 44 -4.25 -9.48 -3.43
CA SER A 44 -4.56 -10.62 -4.30
C SER A 44 -4.44 -11.99 -3.62
N SER A 45 -3.87 -12.07 -2.41
CA SER A 45 -3.75 -13.34 -1.67
C SER A 45 -5.07 -13.77 -1.04
N HIS A 46 -5.72 -12.90 -0.25
CA HIS A 46 -6.91 -13.25 0.55
C HIS A 46 -8.01 -12.18 0.47
N GLY A 47 -7.87 -11.18 -0.40
CA GLY A 47 -8.93 -10.21 -0.69
C GLY A 47 -9.11 -9.09 0.34
N ALA A 48 -8.09 -8.77 1.14
CA ALA A 48 -8.14 -7.55 1.98
C ALA A 48 -8.21 -6.30 1.08
N LEU A 49 -9.12 -5.38 1.42
CA LEU A 49 -9.40 -4.16 0.67
C LEU A 49 -8.94 -2.96 1.47
N PHE A 50 -8.19 -2.04 0.85
CA PHE A 50 -7.64 -0.88 1.52
C PHE A 50 -8.06 0.42 0.81
N ALA A 51 -8.42 1.43 1.59
CA ALA A 51 -8.68 2.77 1.11
C ALA A 51 -7.39 3.38 0.52
N PRO A 52 -7.36 3.85 -0.74
CA PRO A 52 -6.11 4.27 -1.40
C PRO A 52 -5.50 5.56 -0.86
N ASP A 53 -6.27 6.38 -0.13
CA ASP A 53 -5.85 7.64 0.47
C ASP A 53 -5.18 7.45 1.84
N THR A 54 -5.72 6.54 2.65
CA THR A 54 -5.31 6.33 4.06
C THR A 54 -4.53 5.04 4.26
N GLY A 55 -4.71 4.05 3.38
CA GLY A 55 -4.18 2.70 3.54
C GLY A 55 -4.95 1.85 4.56
N VAL A 56 -6.05 2.35 5.14
CA VAL A 56 -6.88 1.61 6.10
C VAL A 56 -7.61 0.48 5.39
N CYS A 57 -7.59 -0.71 6.01
CA CYS A 57 -8.32 -1.87 5.54
C CYS A 57 -9.82 -1.70 5.82
N THR A 58 -10.59 -1.53 4.75
CA THR A 58 -12.04 -1.29 4.76
C THR A 58 -12.85 -2.58 4.63
N GLY A 59 -12.21 -3.70 4.30
CA GLY A 59 -12.88 -5.00 4.19
C GLY A 59 -11.91 -6.18 4.06
N GLY A 60 -12.37 -7.36 4.47
CA GLY A 60 -11.57 -8.60 4.45
C GLY A 60 -10.90 -8.92 5.79
N PRO A 61 -9.88 -9.80 5.80
CA PRO A 61 -9.43 -10.48 7.01
C PRO A 61 -8.65 -9.62 8.02
N CYS A 62 -8.21 -8.42 7.64
CA CYS A 62 -7.55 -7.47 8.54
C CYS A 62 -8.29 -6.12 8.60
N ALA A 63 -9.63 -6.14 8.53
CA ALA A 63 -10.43 -4.92 8.59
C ALA A 63 -10.14 -4.12 9.88
N GLY A 64 -9.89 -2.82 9.73
CA GLY A 64 -9.47 -1.92 10.82
C GLY A 64 -7.96 -1.71 10.95
N ASP A 65 -7.13 -2.64 10.47
CA ASP A 65 -5.69 -2.42 10.34
C ASP A 65 -5.37 -1.50 9.14
N ALA A 66 -4.09 -1.15 8.94
CA ALA A 66 -3.68 -0.32 7.82
C ALA A 66 -2.36 -0.77 7.20
N LEU A 67 -2.20 -0.47 5.90
CA LEU A 67 -0.91 -0.50 5.25
C LEU A 67 0.01 0.54 5.88
N ARG A 68 1.28 0.19 6.05
CA ARG A 68 2.28 1.15 6.52
C ARG A 68 2.55 2.17 5.41
N ALA A 69 2.23 3.43 5.68
CA ALA A 69 2.56 4.54 4.79
C ALA A 69 4.08 4.77 4.70
N LEU A 70 4.52 5.13 3.51
CA LEU A 70 5.87 5.60 3.23
C LEU A 70 5.80 7.09 2.91
N GLU A 71 6.74 7.87 3.45
CA GLU A 71 6.85 9.28 3.08
C GLU A 71 7.18 9.37 1.59
N CYS A 72 6.41 10.17 0.86
CA CYS A 72 6.62 10.41 -0.54
C CYS A 72 6.25 11.84 -0.93
N ARG A 73 6.85 12.31 -2.02
CA ARG A 73 6.56 13.61 -2.62
C ARG A 73 6.81 13.59 -4.11
N VAL A 74 6.19 14.54 -4.81
CA VAL A 74 6.42 14.78 -6.24
C VAL A 74 7.48 15.85 -6.37
N GLU A 75 8.54 15.57 -7.13
CA GLU A 75 9.60 16.51 -7.47
C GLU A 75 9.74 16.54 -9.00
N GLY A 76 9.19 17.57 -9.65
CA GLY A 76 9.16 17.64 -11.12
C GLY A 76 8.36 16.50 -11.73
N ASP A 77 9.02 15.68 -12.55
CA ASP A 77 8.46 14.47 -13.18
C ASP A 77 8.69 13.18 -12.37
N ALA A 78 9.38 13.28 -11.23
CA ALA A 78 9.69 12.16 -10.37
C ALA A 78 8.77 12.07 -9.14
N VAL A 79 8.54 10.84 -8.69
CA VAL A 79 8.05 10.58 -7.32
C VAL A 79 9.23 10.10 -6.49
N VAL A 80 9.53 10.83 -5.42
CA VAL A 80 10.56 10.46 -4.45
C VAL A 80 9.88 9.77 -3.28
N VAL A 81 10.33 8.57 -2.93
CA VAL A 81 9.84 7.79 -1.79
C VAL A 81 10.99 7.57 -0.83
N MET A 82 10.77 7.90 0.45
CA MET A 82 11.75 7.65 1.50
C MET A 82 11.72 6.17 1.88
N ALA A 83 12.88 5.52 1.79
CA ALA A 83 13.03 4.15 2.24
C ALA A 83 12.87 4.06 3.76
N PRO A 84 12.14 3.07 4.29
CA PRO A 84 12.04 2.85 5.73
C PRO A 84 13.43 2.50 6.30
N THR A 85 13.74 3.07 7.46
CA THR A 85 15.01 2.88 8.16
C THR A 85 15.06 1.52 8.87
N ALA A 86 16.28 1.05 9.18
CA ALA A 86 16.48 -0.24 9.86
C ALA A 86 15.75 -0.33 11.22
N GLN A 87 15.58 0.79 11.92
CA GLN A 87 14.94 0.86 13.24
C GLN A 87 13.41 0.75 13.17
N GLU A 88 12.81 1.06 12.02
CA GLU A 88 11.37 0.90 11.82
C GLU A 88 10.99 -0.51 11.38
N ASN A 89 11.93 -1.24 10.76
CA ASN A 89 11.73 -2.65 10.39
C ASN A 89 11.71 -3.60 11.60
N SER A 90 12.29 -3.19 12.75
CA SER A 90 12.32 -4.00 13.97
C SER A 90 11.10 -3.86 14.88
N ARG A 91 10.11 -3.05 14.48
CA ARG A 91 8.82 -2.88 15.19
C ARG A 91 7.69 -3.74 14.59
N ARG A 92 8.04 -4.63 13.66
CA ARG A 92 7.16 -5.59 13.01
C ARG A 92 7.14 -6.90 13.75
#